data_AF-A0A933LJN9-F1
#
_entry.id   AF-A0A933LJN9-F1
#
_cell.length_a   1.000
_cell.length_b   1.000
_cell.length_c   1.000
_cell.angle_alpha   90.00
_cell.angle_beta   90.00
_cell.angle_gamma   90.00
#
_symmetry.space_group_name_H-M   'P 1'
#
loop_
_entity.id
_entity.type
_entity.pdbx_description
1 polymer ?
#
loop_
_entity_poly.entity_id
_entity_poly.type
_entity_poly.pdbx_seq_one_letter_code
_entity_poly.pdbx_strand_id
1 'polypeptide(L)'
;MPPEQGPRRRTRSRDPQIIREEVLRPSHYLGYDRDEMGCYFLGREAFELAESQFRRAVWLNPYEATFKTHWAIALIRLDRMAKAQHLLEAVLRDKPDDRLASELWSRYWPGKARPKSGASGADSRGSNQGTE
;
A
#
# COMPACT_ATOMS: atom_id res chain seq x y z
N MET A 1 -29.15 23.98 39.29
CA MET A 1 -29.37 23.22 38.05
C MET A 1 -28.02 22.98 37.40
N PRO A 2 -27.40 21.78 37.51
CA PRO A 2 -26.18 21.49 36.76
C PRO A 2 -26.54 21.18 35.29
N PRO A 3 -25.70 21.55 34.30
CA PRO A 3 -25.98 21.26 32.91
C PRO A 3 -25.80 19.76 32.61
N GLU A 4 -26.79 19.18 31.92
CA GLU A 4 -26.75 17.80 31.41
C GLU A 4 -25.53 17.59 30.51
N GLN A 5 -24.65 16.68 30.90
CA GLN A 5 -23.55 16.22 30.06
C GLN A 5 -24.12 15.29 28.99
N GLY A 6 -24.39 15.83 27.80
CA GLY A 6 -24.79 15.06 26.63
C GLY A 6 -23.77 13.96 26.27
N PRO A 7 -24.19 12.93 25.51
CA PRO A 7 -23.40 11.73 25.30
C PRO A 7 -22.06 12.07 24.63
N ARG A 8 -20.96 11.73 25.32
CA ARG A 8 -19.59 11.87 24.77
C ARG A 8 -19.54 11.10 23.45
N ARG A 9 -19.42 11.81 22.33
CA ARG A 9 -19.19 11.21 21.01
C ARG A 9 -17.96 10.32 21.13
N ARG A 10 -18.17 9.00 21.07
CA ARG A 10 -17.08 8.05 20.81
C ARG A 10 -16.56 8.40 19.41
N THR A 11 -15.53 9.23 19.35
CA THR A 11 -14.72 9.37 18.14
C THR A 11 -14.27 7.97 17.78
N ARG A 12 -14.74 7.46 16.64
CA ARG A 12 -14.22 6.21 16.05
C ARG A 12 -12.71 6.37 16.07
N SER A 13 -12.02 5.53 16.83
CA SER A 13 -10.56 5.52 16.82
C SER A 13 -10.15 5.36 15.36
N ARG A 14 -9.52 6.39 14.78
CA ARG A 14 -8.98 6.27 13.43
C ARG A 14 -7.99 5.11 13.43
N ASP A 15 -7.92 4.40 12.31
CA ASP A 15 -6.98 3.31 12.14
C ASP A 15 -5.57 3.80 12.52
N PRO A 16 -4.88 3.16 13.48
CA PRO A 16 -3.52 3.55 13.89
C PRO A 16 -2.55 3.63 12.72
N GLN A 17 -2.78 2.83 11.67
CA GLN A 17 -2.00 2.88 10.44
C GLN A 17 -2.23 4.18 9.68
N ILE A 18 -3.49 4.64 9.56
CA ILE A 18 -3.82 5.94 8.95
C ILE A 18 -3.18 7.08 9.73
N ILE A 19 -3.20 7.03 11.07
CA ILE A 19 -2.56 8.05 11.91
C ILE A 19 -1.04 8.07 11.66
N ARG A 20 -0.40 6.89 11.63
CA ARG A 20 1.04 6.76 11.36
C ARG A 20 1.40 7.29 9.97
N GLU A 21 0.60 6.96 8.96
CA GLU A 21 0.76 7.46 7.60
C GLU A 21 0.53 8.97 7.52
N GLU A 22 -0.47 9.50 8.22
CA GLU A 22 -0.77 10.94 8.32
C GLU A 22 0.37 11.74 8.93
N VAL A 23 1.03 11.21 9.96
CA VAL A 23 2.16 11.86 10.64
C VAL A 23 3.43 11.86 9.79
N LEU A 24 3.62 10.84 8.95
CA LEU A 24 4.87 10.64 8.20
C LEU A 24 4.83 11.13 6.74
N ARG A 25 3.65 11.47 6.20
CA ARG A 25 3.53 11.96 4.82
C ARG A 25 3.50 13.49 4.75
N PRO A 26 4.15 14.11 3.75
CA PRO A 26 4.06 15.56 3.53
C PRO A 26 2.64 16.07 3.22
N SER A 27 1.80 15.27 2.55
CA SER A 27 0.38 15.56 2.25
C SER A 27 -0.36 14.30 1.81
N HIS A 28 -1.65 14.15 2.15
CA HIS A 28 -2.48 13.03 1.66
C HIS A 28 -2.59 13.01 0.15
N TYR A 29 -2.66 14.18 -0.48
CA TYR A 29 -2.99 14.29 -1.89
C TYR A 29 -1.77 14.14 -2.81
N LEU A 30 -0.57 13.97 -2.23
CA LEU A 30 0.66 13.95 -2.99
C LEU A 30 0.80 12.64 -3.79
N GLY A 31 1.01 12.75 -5.10
CA GLY A 31 1.22 11.62 -6.00
C GLY A 31 -0.02 11.13 -6.73
N TYR A 32 -1.23 11.53 -6.32
CA TYR A 32 -2.46 11.17 -7.05
C TYR A 32 -2.51 11.81 -8.44
N ASP A 33 -2.01 13.03 -8.60
CA ASP A 33 -1.84 13.69 -9.90
C ASP A 33 -0.96 12.87 -10.85
N ARG A 34 0.14 12.31 -10.32
CA ARG A 34 1.04 11.42 -11.07
C ARG A 34 0.37 10.09 -11.39
N ASP A 35 -0.36 9.50 -10.44
CA ASP A 35 -1.08 8.25 -10.67
C ASP A 35 -2.17 8.39 -11.74
N GLU A 36 -2.94 9.48 -11.72
CA GLU A 36 -3.94 9.79 -12.74
C GLU A 36 -3.32 9.94 -14.14
N MET A 37 -2.21 10.68 -14.24
CA MET A 37 -1.45 10.78 -15.50
C MET A 37 -0.93 9.41 -15.94
N GLY A 38 -0.45 8.59 -15.01
CA GLY A 38 -0.01 7.22 -15.29
C GLY A 38 -1.13 6.36 -15.85
N CYS A 39 -2.32 6.40 -15.24
CA CYS A 39 -3.51 5.70 -15.71
C CYS A 39 -3.94 6.17 -17.11
N TYR A 40 -3.87 7.48 -17.36
CA TYR A 40 -4.11 8.04 -18.69
C TYR A 40 -3.15 7.45 -19.73
N PHE A 41 -1.83 7.45 -19.46
CA PHE A 41 -0.86 6.87 -20.37
C PHE A 41 -1.03 5.36 -20.56
N LEU A 42 -1.43 4.63 -19.50
CA LEU A 42 -1.69 3.20 -19.56
C LEU A 42 -2.86 2.89 -20.51
N GLY A 43 -3.94 3.68 -20.46
CA GLY A 43 -5.08 3.56 -21.38
C GLY A 43 -4.75 3.93 -22.84
N ARG A 44 -3.62 4.60 -23.07
CA ARG A 44 -3.07 4.92 -24.40
C ARG A 44 -1.96 3.98 -24.83
N GLU A 45 -1.71 2.90 -24.08
CA GLU A 45 -0.63 1.93 -24.30
C GLU A 45 0.78 2.54 -24.29
N ALA A 46 0.94 3.75 -23.75
CA ALA A 46 2.23 4.42 -23.58
C ALA A 46 2.89 3.96 -22.27
N PHE A 47 3.27 2.68 -22.20
CA PHE A 47 3.60 2.01 -20.95
C PHE A 47 4.85 2.55 -20.25
N GLU A 48 5.87 3.02 -20.98
CA GLU A 48 7.07 3.62 -20.40
C GLU A 48 6.76 4.97 -19.73
N LEU A 49 5.88 5.76 -20.33
CA LEU A 49 5.41 7.02 -19.74
C LEU A 49 4.56 6.73 -18.49
N ALA A 50 3.68 5.73 -18.57
CA ALA A 50 2.88 5.28 -17.44
C ALA A 50 3.78 4.84 -16.26
N GLU A 51 4.77 3.97 -16.52
CA GLU A 51 5.75 3.53 -15.55
C GLU A 51 6.47 4.71 -14.88
N SER A 52 6.91 5.70 -15.66
CA SER A 52 7.59 6.89 -15.13
C SER A 52 6.69 7.68 -14.17
N GLN A 53 5.42 7.84 -14.51
CA GLN A 53 4.47 8.55 -13.64
C GLN A 53 4.17 7.76 -12.37
N PHE A 54 3.91 6.45 -12.46
CA PHE A 54 3.65 5.63 -11.28
C PHE A 54 4.86 5.54 -10.34
N ARG A 55 6.07 5.43 -10.90
CA ARG A 55 7.30 5.49 -10.09
C ARG A 55 7.39 6.81 -9.32
N ARG A 56 6.99 7.93 -9.93
CA ARG A 56 6.96 9.23 -9.25
C ARG A 56 5.87 9.30 -8.19
N ALA A 57 4.68 8.74 -8.45
CA ALA A 57 3.61 8.62 -7.46
C ALA A 57 4.07 7.85 -6.22
N VAL A 58 4.71 6.70 -6.40
CA VAL A 58 5.28 5.88 -5.31
C VAL A 58 6.39 6.61 -4.56
N TRP A 59 7.25 7.37 -5.26
CA TRP A 59 8.28 8.17 -4.58
C TRP A 59 7.68 9.28 -3.71
N LEU A 60 6.61 9.91 -4.18
CA LEU A 60 5.92 10.99 -3.48
C LEU A 60 5.13 10.46 -2.27
N ASN A 61 4.48 9.31 -2.42
CA ASN A 61 3.73 8.66 -1.36
C ASN A 61 3.93 7.13 -1.42
N PRO A 62 4.92 6.59 -0.68
CA PRO A 62 5.23 5.16 -0.72
C PRO A 62 4.24 4.28 0.07
N TYR A 63 3.33 4.89 0.82
CA TYR A 63 2.33 4.20 1.65
C TYR A 63 1.03 3.91 0.89
N GLU A 64 0.79 4.58 -0.24
CA GLU A 64 -0.35 4.29 -1.10
C GLU A 64 -0.08 3.02 -1.94
N ALA A 65 -0.61 1.90 -1.47
CA ALA A 65 -0.47 0.59 -2.12
C ALA A 65 -0.97 0.59 -3.56
N THR A 66 -2.02 1.37 -3.85
CA THR A 66 -2.64 1.44 -5.19
C THR A 66 -1.62 1.88 -6.25
N PHE A 67 -0.74 2.83 -5.92
CA PHE A 67 0.29 3.32 -6.85
C PHE A 67 1.28 2.22 -7.24
N LYS A 68 1.66 1.35 -6.29
CA LYS A 68 2.53 0.19 -6.55
C LYS A 68 1.82 -0.84 -7.43
N THR A 69 0.52 -1.06 -7.22
CA THR A 69 -0.30 -1.95 -8.04
C THR A 69 -0.39 -1.45 -9.49
N HIS A 70 -0.69 -0.16 -9.71
CA HIS A 70 -0.71 0.42 -11.05
C HIS A 70 0.67 0.38 -11.73
N TRP A 71 1.74 0.65 -10.98
CA TRP A 71 3.11 0.50 -11.49
C TRP A 71 3.39 -0.94 -11.94
N ALA A 72 2.97 -1.94 -11.16
CA ALA A 72 3.13 -3.34 -11.52
C ALA A 72 2.39 -3.68 -12.83
N ILE A 73 1.20 -3.12 -13.08
CA ILE A 73 0.48 -3.30 -14.34
C ILE A 73 1.29 -2.75 -15.52
N ALA A 74 1.84 -1.54 -15.40
CA ALA A 74 2.70 -0.97 -16.45
C ALA A 74 3.94 -1.85 -16.70
N LEU A 75 4.59 -2.36 -15.64
CA LEU A 75 5.74 -3.25 -15.75
C LEU A 75 5.40 -4.58 -16.43
N ILE A 76 4.23 -5.17 -16.14
CA ILE A 76 3.74 -6.37 -16.81
C ILE A 76 3.56 -6.12 -18.31
N ARG A 77 2.98 -4.98 -18.69
CA ARG A 77 2.80 -4.59 -20.10
C ARG A 77 4.14 -4.38 -20.82
N LEU A 78 5.17 -3.97 -20.08
CA LEU A 78 6.56 -3.82 -20.55
C LEU A 78 7.39 -5.12 -20.47
N ASP A 79 6.77 -6.26 -20.13
CA ASP A 79 7.44 -7.55 -19.92
C ASP A 79 8.52 -7.57 -18.81
N ARG A 80 8.45 -6.63 -17.87
CA ARG A 80 9.39 -6.51 -16.73
C ARG A 80 8.88 -7.29 -15.52
N MET A 81 8.64 -8.58 -15.71
CA MET A 81 7.92 -9.45 -14.78
C MET A 81 8.55 -9.52 -13.38
N ALA A 82 9.87 -9.58 -13.27
CA ALA A 82 10.54 -9.68 -11.96
C ALA A 82 10.24 -8.46 -11.05
N LYS A 83 10.31 -7.24 -11.59
CA LYS A 83 10.00 -6.02 -10.82
C LYS A 83 8.52 -5.93 -10.48
N ALA A 84 7.65 -6.27 -11.43
CA ALA A 84 6.21 -6.30 -11.18
C ALA A 84 5.85 -7.28 -10.05
N GLN A 85 6.48 -8.46 -10.05
CA GLN A 85 6.30 -9.45 -8.99
C GLN A 85 6.65 -8.85 -7.63
N HIS A 86 7.84 -8.25 -7.50
CA HIS A 86 8.30 -7.68 -6.24
C HIS A 86 7.36 -6.58 -5.70
N LEU A 87 6.80 -5.74 -6.58
CA LEU A 87 5.83 -4.72 -6.17
C LEU A 87 4.54 -5.34 -5.64
N LEU A 88 3.98 -6.32 -6.37
CA LEU A 88 2.75 -7.00 -5.94
C LEU A 88 2.97 -7.82 -4.67
N GLU A 89 4.17 -8.39 -4.48
CA GLU A 89 4.53 -9.04 -3.22
C GLU A 89 4.48 -8.06 -2.06
N ALA A 90 5.05 -6.87 -2.21
CA ALA A 90 5.01 -5.86 -1.17
C ALA A 90 3.57 -5.41 -0.87
N VAL A 91 2.78 -5.14 -1.91
CA VAL A 91 1.35 -4.77 -1.75
C VAL A 91 0.58 -5.85 -0.99
N LEU A 92 0.74 -7.12 -1.35
CA LEU A 92 0.00 -8.22 -0.72
C LEU A 92 0.48 -8.57 0.69
N ARG A 93 1.74 -8.25 1.04
CA ARG A 93 2.22 -8.36 2.43
C ARG A 93 1.60 -7.28 3.32
N ASP A 94 1.49 -6.07 2.80
CA ASP A 94 0.97 -4.90 3.54
C ASP A 94 -0.56 -4.89 3.60
N LYS A 95 -1.21 -5.19 2.47
CA LYS A 95 -2.67 -5.27 2.28
C LYS A 95 -3.07 -6.60 1.66
N PRO A 96 -3.17 -7.68 2.46
CA PRO A 96 -3.55 -9.01 2.01
C PRO A 96 -4.98 -9.12 1.45
N ASP A 97 -5.80 -8.07 1.51
CA ASP A 97 -7.15 -8.06 0.95
C ASP A 97 -7.26 -7.15 -0.29
N ASP A 98 -6.13 -6.65 -0.81
CA ASP A 98 -6.11 -5.86 -2.05
C ASP A 98 -6.58 -6.73 -3.23
N ARG A 99 -7.83 -6.50 -3.66
CA ARG A 99 -8.51 -7.29 -4.68
C ARG A 99 -7.75 -7.28 -6.01
N LEU A 100 -7.27 -6.11 -6.45
CA LEU A 100 -6.62 -5.97 -7.75
C LEU A 100 -5.25 -6.64 -7.74
N ALA A 101 -4.45 -6.44 -6.69
CA ALA A 101 -3.16 -7.10 -6.55
C ALA A 101 -3.31 -8.63 -6.49
N SER A 102 -4.39 -9.13 -5.86
CA SER A 102 -4.70 -10.57 -5.78
C SER A 102 -5.07 -11.18 -7.12
N GLU A 103 -5.87 -10.46 -7.91
CA GLU A 103 -6.24 -10.86 -9.27
C GLU A 103 -5.00 -10.92 -10.16
N LEU A 104 -4.17 -9.87 -10.12
CA LEU A 104 -2.92 -9.82 -10.89
C LEU A 104 -1.97 -10.94 -10.46
N TRP A 105 -1.84 -11.21 -9.16
CA TRP A 105 -0.99 -12.29 -8.67
C TRP A 105 -1.43 -13.66 -9.21
N SER A 106 -2.72 -13.96 -9.08
CA SER A 106 -3.30 -15.23 -9.54
C SER A 106 -3.17 -15.40 -11.05
N ARG A 107 -3.29 -14.30 -11.82
CA ARG A 107 -3.16 -14.31 -13.28
C ARG A 107 -1.72 -14.56 -13.74
N TYR A 108 -0.74 -13.88 -13.14
CA TYR A 108 0.64 -13.87 -13.64
C TYR A 108 1.59 -14.84 -12.92
N TRP A 109 1.24 -15.30 -11.71
CA TRP A 109 2.02 -16.30 -10.95
C TRP A 109 1.14 -17.40 -10.30
N PRO A 110 0.33 -18.13 -11.09
CA PRO A 110 -0.63 -19.12 -10.55
C PRO A 110 0.00 -20.27 -9.76
N GLY A 111 1.28 -20.59 -9.99
CA GLY A 111 2.01 -21.63 -9.26
C GLY A 111 2.77 -21.15 -8.02
N LYS A 112 2.79 -19.83 -7.74
CA LYS A 112 3.49 -19.29 -6.57
C LYS A 112 2.53 -19.07 -5.42
N ALA A 113 2.94 -19.52 -4.24
CA ALA A 113 2.23 -19.25 -3.00
C ALA A 113 2.05 -17.73 -2.81
N ARG A 114 0.86 -17.34 -2.35
CA ARG A 114 0.54 -15.95 -2.08
C ARG A 114 1.41 -15.42 -0.93
N PRO A 115 1.93 -14.17 -1.03
CA PRO A 115 2.66 -13.55 0.06
C PRO A 115 1.80 -13.55 1.33
N LYS A 116 2.36 -14.06 2.43
CA LYS A 116 1.71 -14.02 3.74
C LYS A 116 1.83 -12.60 4.29
N SER A 117 0.79 -12.14 5.00
CA SER A 117 0.84 -10.87 5.73
C SER A 117 2.10 -10.82 6.58
N GLY A 118 2.89 -9.76 6.38
CA GLY A 118 3.96 -9.45 7.30
C GLY A 118 3.33 -8.80 8.53
N ALA A 119 2.82 -9.61 9.45
CA ALA A 119 2.62 -9.12 10.81
C ALA A 119 4.00 -8.64 11.29
N SER A 120 4.19 -7.32 11.31
CA SER A 120 5.32 -6.66 11.96
C SER A 120 5.47 -7.29 13.34
N GLY A 121 6.55 -8.04 13.56
CA GLY A 121 6.90 -8.61 14.84
C GLY A 121 6.89 -7.52 15.91
N ALA A 122 5.86 -7.54 16.74
CA ALA A 122 5.81 -6.89 18.03
C ALA A 122 5.50 -7.96 19.08
N ASP A 123 6.27 -9.04 19.08
CA ASP A 123 6.36 -9.97 20.20
C ASP A 123 7.82 -10.44 20.32
N SER A 124 8.62 -9.58 20.95
CA SER A 124 9.78 -10.00 21.73
C SER A 124 9.93 -9.07 22.92
N ARG A 125 8.91 -9.02 23.78
CA ARG A 125 9.18 -8.85 25.21
C ARG A 125 9.81 -10.17 25.68
N GLY A 126 11.10 -10.30 25.40
CA GLY A 126 11.95 -11.26 26.07
C GLY A 126 11.96 -10.89 27.54
N SER A 127 11.18 -11.64 28.31
CA SER A 127 11.26 -11.75 29.76
C SER A 127 12.72 -11.97 30.16
N ASN A 128 13.42 -10.91 30.57
CA ASN A 128 14.63 -11.08 31.35
C ASN A 128 14.21 -11.20 32.81
N GLN A 129 13.94 -12.44 33.25
CA GLN A 129 13.92 -12.75 34.66
C GLN A 129 15.35 -12.58 35.17
N GLY A 130 15.59 -11.50 35.91
CA GLY A 130 16.79 -11.36 36.71
C GLY A 130 16.74 -12.38 37.83
N THR A 131 17.56 -13.40 37.73
CA THR A 131 18.01 -14.21 38.86
C THR A 131 19.18 -13.50 39.51
N GLU A 132 18.97 -12.88 40.67
CA GLU A 132 19.96 -12.73 41.75
C GLU A 132 19.24 -12.85 43.09
#